data_AF-A0A920W8A0-F1
#
_entry.id   AF-A0A920W8A0-F1
#
_cell.length_a   1.000
_cell.length_b   1.000
_cell.length_c   1.000
_cell.angle_alpha   90.00
_cell.angle_beta   90.00
_cell.angle_gamma   90.00
#
_symmetry.space_group_name_H-M   'P 1'
#
loop_
_entity.id
_entity.type
_entity.pdbx_description
1 polymer ?
#
loop_
_entity_poly.entity_id
_entity_poly.type
_entity_poly.pdbx_seq_one_letter_code
_entity_poly.pdbx_strand_id
1 'polypeptide(L)'
;MGSLAYVGGMSVEAVLEVEGSDGTVVGEELDRIGYRGSAPCPGAAPHAFVELHIEQGPVLDKEDIQIGLVEGVQGISWTELALRDSQTMQAQPQCHFVGIPCA
;
A
#
# COMPACT_ATOMS: atom_id res chain seq x y z
N MET A 1 -0.26 -6.89 -3.90
CA MET A 1 -1.40 -7.61 -4.50
C MET A 1 -0.99 -8.50 -5.68
N GLY A 2 -0.17 -8.07 -6.64
CA GLY A 2 0.17 -8.89 -7.83
C GLY A 2 0.78 -10.26 -7.52
N SER A 3 1.82 -10.33 -6.69
CA SER A 3 2.41 -11.60 -6.26
C SER A 3 1.42 -12.49 -5.49
N LEU A 4 0.55 -11.89 -4.67
CA LEU A 4 -0.51 -12.60 -3.93
C LEU A 4 -1.53 -13.24 -4.88
N ALA A 5 -1.91 -12.54 -5.96
CA ALA A 5 -2.75 -13.12 -7.01
C ALA A 5 -2.05 -14.25 -7.74
N TYR A 6 -0.77 -14.07 -8.10
CA TYR A 6 0.01 -15.08 -8.79
C TYR A 6 0.10 -16.39 -7.99
N VAL A 7 0.33 -16.33 -6.68
CA VAL A 7 0.40 -17.53 -5.83
C VAL A 7 -0.97 -18.05 -5.39
N GLY A 8 -2.07 -17.44 -5.85
CA GLY A 8 -3.44 -17.86 -5.54
C GLY A 8 -3.94 -17.47 -4.15
N GLY A 9 -3.25 -16.58 -3.43
CA GLY A 9 -3.72 -16.05 -2.16
C GLY A 9 -4.87 -15.04 -2.29
N MET A 10 -5.12 -14.56 -3.51
CA MET A 10 -6.28 -13.75 -3.89
C MET A 10 -6.65 -14.10 -5.34
N SER A 11 -7.94 -14.09 -5.70
CA SER A 11 -8.32 -14.33 -7.10
C SER A 11 -7.95 -13.13 -7.97
N VAL A 12 -7.71 -13.38 -9.26
CA VAL A 12 -7.42 -12.31 -10.23
C VAL A 12 -8.62 -11.37 -10.33
N GLU A 13 -9.84 -11.91 -10.32
CA GLU A 13 -11.08 -11.14 -10.35
C GLU A 13 -11.16 -10.18 -9.16
N ALA A 14 -10.88 -10.67 -7.95
CA ALA A 14 -10.91 -9.83 -6.76
C ALA A 14 -9.84 -8.74 -6.79
N VAL A 15 -8.65 -9.02 -7.35
CA VAL A 15 -7.61 -7.99 -7.53
C VAL A 15 -8.05 -6.91 -8.52
N LEU A 16 -8.72 -7.28 -9.61
CA LEU A 16 -9.16 -6.34 -10.64
C LEU A 16 -10.28 -5.42 -10.16
N GLU A 17 -11.00 -5.80 -9.11
CA GLU A 17 -12.09 -5.02 -8.49
C GLU A 17 -11.62 -4.10 -7.35
N VAL A 18 -10.35 -4.15 -6.93
CA VAL A 18 -9.87 -3.31 -5.83
C VAL A 18 -9.91 -1.83 -6.19
N GLU A 19 -10.52 -1.05 -5.30
CA GLU A 19 -10.58 0.41 -5.35
C GLU A 19 -9.42 1.02 -4.56
N GLY A 20 -8.71 1.96 -5.17
CA GLY A 20 -7.68 2.78 -4.55
C GLY A 20 -8.26 3.88 -3.67
N SER A 21 -7.41 4.52 -2.86
CA SER A 21 -7.82 5.62 -1.98
C SER A 21 -8.33 6.87 -2.72
N ASP A 22 -8.06 6.97 -4.02
CA ASP A 22 -8.51 8.03 -4.92
C ASP A 22 -9.78 7.66 -5.70
N GLY A 23 -10.37 6.49 -5.43
CA GLY A 23 -11.55 5.97 -6.10
C GLY A 23 -11.27 5.29 -7.44
N THR A 24 -10.01 5.13 -7.86
CA THR A 24 -9.67 4.40 -9.08
C THR A 24 -9.73 2.88 -8.88
N VAL A 25 -10.12 2.13 -9.92
CA VAL A 25 -10.20 0.66 -9.86
C VAL A 25 -9.03 0.03 -10.59
N VAL A 26 -8.36 -0.95 -9.97
CA VAL A 26 -7.15 -1.60 -10.52
C VAL A 26 -7.35 -2.11 -11.95
N GLY A 27 -8.47 -2.78 -12.23
CA GLY A 27 -8.75 -3.31 -13.56
C GLY A 27 -8.91 -2.23 -14.63
N GLU A 28 -9.60 -1.13 -14.30
CA GLU A 28 -9.78 0.01 -15.19
C GLU A 28 -8.45 0.72 -15.46
N GLU A 29 -7.61 0.86 -14.43
CA GLU A 29 -6.29 1.47 -14.58
C GLU A 29 -5.35 0.61 -15.41
N LEU A 30 -5.40 -0.72 -15.28
CA LEU A 30 -4.66 -1.65 -16.14
C LEU A 30 -5.10 -1.55 -17.61
N ASP A 31 -6.40 -1.37 -17.88
CA ASP A 31 -6.91 -1.10 -19.23
C ASP A 31 -6.41 0.27 -19.74
N ARG A 32 -6.48 1.32 -18.91
CA ARG A 32 -6.08 2.68 -19.25
C ARG A 32 -4.61 2.76 -19.67
N ILE A 33 -3.72 2.03 -19.00
CA ILE A 33 -2.29 1.99 -19.35
C ILE A 33 -1.94 0.92 -20.39
N GLY A 34 -2.89 0.05 -20.77
CA GLY A 34 -2.67 -1.02 -21.74
C GLY A 34 -1.91 -2.24 -21.21
N TYR A 35 -1.93 -2.49 -19.90
CA TYR A 35 -1.26 -3.61 -19.24
C TYR A 35 -2.21 -4.72 -18.75
N ARG A 36 -3.49 -4.69 -19.13
CA ARG A 36 -4.42 -5.80 -18.91
C ARG A 36 -4.11 -6.98 -19.85
N GLY A 37 -3.04 -7.69 -19.53
CA GLY A 37 -2.57 -8.83 -20.33
C GLY A 37 -3.56 -10.00 -20.34
N SER A 38 -3.54 -10.78 -21.42
CA SER A 38 -4.38 -11.98 -21.60
C SER A 38 -3.71 -13.28 -21.15
N ALA A 39 -2.47 -13.21 -20.66
CA ALA A 39 -1.75 -14.39 -20.19
C ALA A 39 -2.43 -14.95 -18.93
N PRO A 40 -2.52 -16.28 -18.76
CA PRO A 40 -3.03 -16.87 -17.54
C PRO A 40 -2.24 -16.42 -16.31
N CYS A 41 -2.95 -16.14 -15.22
CA CYS A 41 -2.36 -15.83 -13.92
C CYS A 41 -3.04 -16.72 -12.85
N PRO A 42 -2.31 -17.67 -12.22
CA PRO A 42 -0.90 -17.98 -12.45
C PRO A 42 -0.61 -18.55 -13.84
N GLY A 43 0.61 -18.29 -14.31
CA GLY A 43 1.19 -18.97 -15.48
C GLY A 43 1.87 -20.28 -15.08
N ALA A 44 2.87 -20.69 -15.87
CA ALA A 44 3.71 -21.83 -15.53
C ALA A 44 4.49 -21.57 -14.22
N ALA A 45 4.50 -22.56 -13.31
CA ALA A 45 5.25 -22.46 -12.08
C ALA A 45 6.77 -22.45 -12.36
N PRO A 46 7.52 -21.45 -11.88
CA PRO A 46 8.98 -21.44 -12.02
C PRO A 46 9.60 -22.49 -11.10
N HIS A 47 10.78 -23.00 -11.48
CA HIS A 47 11.56 -23.90 -10.61
C HIS A 47 12.05 -23.20 -9.34
N ALA A 48 12.41 -21.92 -9.45
CA ALA A 48 12.85 -21.06 -8.35
C ALA A 48 12.53 -19.59 -8.67
N PHE A 49 12.46 -18.75 -7.64
CA PHE A 49 12.28 -17.30 -7.74
C PHE A 49 13.43 -16.60 -7.01
N VAL A 50 14.07 -15.62 -7.66
CA VAL A 50 15.15 -14.81 -7.10
C VAL A 50 14.82 -13.36 -7.39
N GLU A 51 14.79 -12.53 -6.34
CA GLU A 51 14.57 -11.10 -6.43
C GLU A 51 15.80 -10.37 -5.91
N LEU A 52 16.42 -9.55 -6.76
CA LEU A 52 17.50 -8.65 -6.35
C LEU A 52 16.88 -7.35 -5.87
N HIS A 53 17.23 -6.94 -4.66
CA HIS A 53 16.72 -5.71 -4.06
C HIS A 53 17.83 -4.98 -3.29
N ILE A 54 17.73 -3.66 -3.21
CA ILE A 54 18.56 -2.88 -2.28
C ILE A 54 18.13 -3.17 -0.84
N GLU A 55 19.03 -3.01 0.13
CA GLU A 55 18.73 -3.35 1.54
C GLU A 55 17.56 -2.54 2.14
N GLN A 56 17.41 -1.27 1.74
CA GLN A 56 16.51 -0.28 2.37
C GLN A 56 16.79 -0.01 3.86
N GLY A 57 17.90 -0.52 4.39
CA GLY A 57 18.42 -0.30 5.73
C GLY A 57 19.90 0.13 5.69
N PRO A 58 20.52 0.28 6.87
CA PRO A 58 21.89 0.78 6.96
C PRO A 58 22.95 -0.31 7.18
N VAL A 59 22.60 -1.60 7.24
CA VAL A 59 23.48 -2.68 7.71
C VAL A 59 24.62 -2.94 6.73
N LEU A 60 24.33 -3.15 5.45
CA LEU A 60 25.33 -3.46 4.44
C LEU A 60 26.34 -2.32 4.28
N ASP A 61 25.88 -1.08 4.32
CA ASP A 61 26.74 0.11 4.26
C ASP A 61 27.61 0.26 5.52
N LYS A 62 27.03 0.10 6.72
CA LYS A 62 27.78 0.24 7.99
C LYS A 62 28.80 -0.86 8.22
N GLU A 63 28.51 -2.07 7.76
CA GLU A 63 29.35 -3.24 7.95
C GLU A 63 30.30 -3.48 6.76
N ASP A 64 30.30 -2.60 5.74
CA ASP A 64 31.10 -2.72 4.50
C ASP A 64 30.90 -4.06 3.78
N ILE A 65 29.63 -4.51 3.71
CA ILE A 65 29.23 -5.76 3.07
C ILE A 65 28.65 -5.47 1.69
N GLN A 66 29.24 -6.05 0.65
CA GLN A 66 28.80 -5.82 -0.73
C GLN A 66 27.49 -6.54 -1.09
N ILE A 67 27.26 -7.76 -0.59
CA ILE A 67 26.11 -8.60 -0.93
C ILE A 67 25.53 -9.23 0.33
N GLY A 68 24.27 -8.91 0.63
CA GLY A 68 23.50 -9.55 1.70
C GLY A 68 22.82 -10.83 1.21
N LEU A 69 22.99 -11.94 1.95
CA LEU A 69 22.17 -13.14 1.78
C LEU A 69 20.92 -13.01 2.66
N VAL A 70 19.77 -12.75 2.04
CA VAL A 70 18.49 -12.60 2.76
C VAL A 70 17.93 -13.98 3.09
N GLU A 71 17.84 -14.30 4.38
CA GLU A 71 17.31 -15.60 4.86
C GLU A 71 15.78 -15.58 5.03
N GLY A 72 15.18 -14.40 5.12
CA GLY A 72 13.74 -14.23 5.29
C GLY A 72 13.30 -12.77 5.41
N VAL A 73 11.99 -12.57 5.52
CA VAL A 73 11.35 -11.26 5.71
C VAL A 73 10.62 -11.25 7.04
N GLN A 74 10.63 -10.11 7.73
CA GLN A 74 9.89 -9.95 8.98
C GLN A 74 8.38 -9.92 8.74
N GLY A 75 7.61 -10.49 9.67
CA GLY A 75 6.15 -10.37 9.64
C GLY A 75 5.72 -8.92 9.89
N ILE A 76 4.76 -8.44 9.10
CA ILE A 76 4.23 -7.08 9.19
C ILE A 76 2.81 -7.15 9.75
N SER A 77 2.50 -6.29 10.72
CA SER A 77 1.14 -6.10 11.24
C SER A 77 0.76 -4.63 11.11
N TRP A 78 -0.43 -4.38 10.58
CA TRP A 78 -0.99 -3.04 10.42
C TRP A 78 -2.12 -2.87 11.43
N THR A 79 -2.06 -1.79 12.22
CA THR A 79 -3.11 -1.43 13.18
C THR A 79 -3.64 -0.06 12.83
N GLU A 80 -4.95 0.03 12.58
CA GLU A 80 -5.65 1.29 12.43
C GLU A 80 -6.25 1.71 13.77
N LEU A 81 -5.99 2.95 14.19
CA LEU A 81 -6.50 3.50 15.45
C LEU A 81 -7.29 4.78 15.17
N ALA A 82 -8.60 4.73 15.45
CA ALA A 82 -9.46 5.90 15.43
C ALA A 82 -9.65 6.43 16.86
N LEU A 83 -9.06 7.59 17.16
CA LEU A 83 -9.27 8.29 18.43
C LEU A 83 -10.48 9.23 18.30
N ARG A 84 -11.45 9.09 19.20
CA ARG A 84 -12.55 10.05 19.36
C ARG A 84 -12.45 10.64 20.76
N ASP A 85 -12.33 11.96 20.85
CA ASP A 85 -12.60 12.63 22.12
C ASP A 85 -14.11 12.72 22.34
N SER A 86 -14.51 12.79 23.60
CA SER A 86 -15.87 13.12 24.01
C SER A 86 -15.86 14.42 24.82
N GLN A 87 -15.22 15.47 24.30
CA GLN A 87 -15.42 16.78 24.91
C GLN A 87 -16.80 17.31 24.50
N THR A 88 -17.78 17.10 25.38
CA THR A 88 -18.97 17.92 25.49
C THR A 88 -18.57 19.39 25.56
N MET A 89 -18.63 20.09 24.43
CA MET A 89 -18.87 21.54 24.42
C MET A 89 -20.36 21.75 24.17
N GLN A 90 -21.13 21.92 25.26
CA GLN A 90 -22.20 22.90 25.21
C GLN A 90 -21.54 24.28 25.10
N ALA A 91 -21.30 24.71 23.86
CA ALA A 91 -21.17 26.11 23.52
C ALA A 91 -21.97 26.34 22.24
N GLN A 92 -22.83 27.35 22.30
CA GLN A 92 -23.86 27.71 21.34
C GLN A 92 -23.35 27.86 19.89
N PRO A 93 -24.24 27.79 18.87
CA PRO A 93 -23.85 28.11 17.51
C PRO A 93 -23.64 29.63 17.42
N GLN A 94 -22.39 30.07 17.41
CA GLN A 94 -22.05 31.38 16.87
C GLN A 94 -21.02 31.19 15.77
N CYS A 95 -21.54 31.02 14.54
CA CYS A 95 -20.82 31.52 13.37
C CYS A 95 -20.61 33.01 13.59
N HIS A 96 -19.37 33.49 13.72
CA HIS A 96 -18.97 34.83 13.30
C HIS A 96 -17.49 34.84 12.93
N PHE A 97 -17.25 35.39 11.74
CA PHE A 97 -15.99 35.50 11.03
C PHE A 97 -14.89 36.19 11.85
N VAL A 98 -13.65 35.74 11.63
CA VAL A 98 -12.42 36.42 12.02
C VAL A 98 -12.32 37.75 11.26
N GLY A 99 -12.13 38.85 11.99
CA GLY A 99 -11.92 40.18 11.42
C GLY A 99 -11.43 41.21 12.46
N ILE A 100 -10.12 41.18 12.73
CA ILE A 100 -9.30 42.31 13.26
C ILE A 100 -9.14 43.34 12.10
N PRO A 101 -8.95 44.69 12.26
CA PRO A 101 -8.43 45.48 13.41
C PRO A 101 -9.08 46.88 13.69
N CYS A 102 -8.47 47.58 14.66
CA CYS A 102 -8.29 49.05 14.83
C CYS A 102 -9.29 49.84 15.70
N ALA A 103 -8.94 50.07 16.97
CA ALA A 103 -8.41 51.33 17.53
C ALA A 103 -7.97 51.11 18.99
#